data_AF-A0A0D0I345-F1
#
_entry.id   AF-A0A0D0I345-F1
#
_cell.length_a   1.000
_cell.length_b   1.000
_cell.length_c   1.000
_cell.angle_alpha   90.00
_cell.angle_beta   90.00
_cell.angle_gamma   90.00
#
_symmetry.space_group_name_H-M   'P 1'
#
loop_
_entity.id
_entity.type
_entity.pdbx_description
1 polymer ?
#
loop_
_entity_poly.entity_id
_entity_poly.type
_entity_poly.pdbx_seq_one_letter_code
_entity_poly.pdbx_strand_id
1 'polypeptide(L)'
;YDAKVCNYFVDDWIKQGHEVVIVHYRSSFPSLFLKIAKMLPALRKRICGDNTYVNEAVKEYSYDYKGCVAYSIPIFKYIPHGSFAKATLDSQAKSLVEKFKLINFTPDAIIGHFCNPTIGIINRIKPSFPMAKTAIVLHEGSGTIKRIFKENGEKALNSVDAIGFRSVAIKSDITSNFNLRNHQFMCYSGVAASFMEREYNEKVWTADSIKNFMFVGRMSMYKHPQAIPEALHKVYGKDDFSLTFIGKKEAAYQPTQDVCDKYGI
;
A
#
# COMPACT_ATOMS: atom_id res chain seq x y z
N TYR A 1 4.63 -11.76 -4.52
CA TYR A 1 5.04 -11.44 -3.13
C TYR A 1 4.80 -9.97 -2.74
N ASP A 2 3.81 -9.28 -3.33
CA ASP A 2 3.50 -7.88 -2.98
C ASP A 2 2.02 -7.74 -2.60
N ALA A 3 1.79 -6.99 -1.51
CA ALA A 3 0.55 -6.79 -0.75
C ALA A 3 0.19 -7.86 0.31
N LYS A 4 1.12 -8.14 1.25
CA LYS A 4 0.86 -8.98 2.44
C LYS A 4 -0.39 -8.60 3.24
N VAL A 5 -0.77 -7.32 3.24
CA VAL A 5 -1.98 -6.84 3.95
C VAL A 5 -3.26 -7.33 3.27
N CYS A 6 -3.30 -7.34 1.93
CA CYS A 6 -4.47 -7.79 1.18
C CYS A 6 -4.68 -9.31 1.27
N ASN A 7 -3.58 -10.07 1.41
CA ASN A 7 -3.63 -11.51 1.58
C ASN A 7 -4.42 -11.94 2.82
N TYR A 8 -4.37 -11.19 3.93
CA TYR A 8 -5.15 -11.52 5.12
C TYR A 8 -6.66 -11.43 4.88
N PHE A 9 -7.12 -10.41 4.15
CA PHE A 9 -8.54 -10.29 3.80
C PHE A 9 -8.99 -11.43 2.90
N VAL A 10 -8.19 -11.76 1.89
CA VAL A 10 -8.45 -12.89 0.99
C VAL A 10 -8.52 -14.20 1.77
N ASP A 11 -7.54 -14.44 2.65
CA ASP A 11 -7.50 -15.65 3.47
C ASP A 11 -8.76 -15.80 4.33
N ASP A 12 -9.25 -14.72 4.93
CA ASP A 12 -10.45 -14.77 5.76
C ASP A 12 -11.74 -14.91 4.93
N TRP A 13 -11.81 -14.35 3.71
CA TRP A 13 -12.93 -14.61 2.80
C TRP A 13 -12.98 -16.07 2.35
N ILE A 14 -11.83 -16.66 2.04
CA ILE A 14 -11.73 -18.08 1.68
C ILE A 14 -12.18 -18.95 2.86
N LYS A 15 -11.73 -18.66 4.09
CA LYS A 15 -12.15 -19.39 5.30
C LYS A 15 -13.66 -19.30 5.56
N GLN A 16 -14.28 -18.19 5.20
CA GLN A 16 -15.74 -18.00 5.30
C GLN A 16 -16.52 -18.70 4.19
N GLY A 17 -15.85 -19.37 3.23
CA GLY A 17 -16.48 -20.11 2.16
C GLY A 17 -16.86 -19.28 0.94
N HIS A 18 -16.35 -18.05 0.81
CA HIS A 18 -16.61 -17.21 -0.36
C HIS A 18 -15.76 -17.65 -1.55
N GLU A 19 -16.33 -17.57 -2.76
CA GLU A 19 -15.59 -17.70 -4.01
C GLU A 19 -14.84 -16.39 -4.29
N VAL A 20 -13.51 -16.45 -4.37
CA VAL A 20 -12.67 -15.25 -4.52
C VAL A 20 -11.83 -15.32 -5.79
N VAL A 21 -11.83 -14.22 -6.55
CA VAL A 21 -10.88 -13.99 -7.64
C VAL A 21 -10.00 -12.80 -7.30
N ILE A 22 -8.69 -13.00 -7.34
CA ILE A 22 -7.70 -12.00 -6.93
C ILE A 22 -7.14 -11.32 -8.18
N VAL A 23 -7.15 -9.99 -8.20
CA VAL A 23 -6.59 -9.21 -9.32
C VAL A 23 -5.55 -8.25 -8.78
N HIS A 24 -4.28 -8.50 -9.09
CA HIS A 24 -3.17 -7.64 -8.70
C HIS A 24 -2.59 -6.92 -9.92
N TYR A 25 -2.85 -5.62 -10.00
CA TYR A 25 -2.25 -4.74 -11.00
C TYR A 25 -0.86 -4.25 -10.59
N ARG A 26 0.16 -4.63 -11.36
CA ARG A 26 1.55 -4.23 -11.16
C ARG A 26 1.88 -3.06 -12.08
N SER A 27 2.14 -1.89 -11.52
CA SER A 27 2.50 -0.72 -12.34
C SER A 27 3.81 -0.98 -13.08
N SER A 28 3.76 -0.87 -14.40
CA SER A 28 4.90 -0.96 -15.31
C SER A 28 5.21 0.42 -15.89
N PHE A 29 6.49 0.76 -16.05
CA PHE A 29 6.93 2.05 -16.57
C PHE A 29 7.78 1.89 -17.83
N PRO A 30 7.82 2.91 -18.72
CA PRO A 30 8.72 2.92 -19.85
C PRO A 30 10.15 2.56 -19.47
N SER A 31 10.80 1.73 -20.30
CA SER A 31 12.19 1.29 -20.05
C SER A 31 13.16 2.46 -19.91
N LEU A 32 12.89 3.60 -20.56
CA LEU A 32 13.64 4.84 -20.42
C LEU A 32 13.70 5.35 -18.97
N PHE A 33 12.59 5.32 -18.24
CA PHE A 33 12.60 5.72 -16.82
C PHE A 33 13.46 4.80 -15.98
N LEU A 34 13.48 3.51 -16.29
CA LEU A 34 14.33 2.55 -15.60
C LEU A 34 15.81 2.75 -15.94
N LYS A 35 16.15 3.17 -17.16
CA LYS A 35 17.51 3.57 -17.54
C LYS A 35 17.96 4.83 -16.79
N ILE A 36 17.13 5.88 -16.76
CA ILE A 36 17.40 7.10 -15.97
C ILE A 36 17.55 6.76 -14.49
N ALA A 37 16.68 5.91 -13.96
CA ALA A 37 16.72 5.45 -12.58
C ALA A 37 17.98 4.63 -12.24
N LYS A 38 18.59 3.93 -13.20
CA LYS A 38 19.88 3.27 -13.02
C LYS A 38 21.03 4.28 -12.94
N MET A 39 20.99 5.33 -13.76
CA MET A 39 22.00 6.39 -13.76
C MET A 39 21.90 7.30 -12.54
N LEU A 40 20.68 7.50 -12.01
CA LEU A 40 20.42 8.38 -10.87
C LEU A 40 19.60 7.62 -9.81
N PRO A 41 20.23 6.83 -8.92
CA PRO A 41 19.56 6.00 -7.93
C PRO A 41 18.63 6.78 -6.99
N ALA A 42 18.96 8.05 -6.70
CA ALA A 42 18.12 8.95 -5.91
C ALA A 42 16.77 9.25 -6.60
N LEU A 43 16.75 9.32 -7.94
CA LEU A 43 15.54 9.53 -8.74
C LEU A 43 14.73 8.25 -8.93
N ARG A 44 15.34 7.07 -8.81
CA ARG A 44 14.67 5.77 -8.97
C ARG A 44 13.45 5.61 -8.06
N LYS A 45 13.63 5.81 -6.75
CA LYS A 45 12.53 5.68 -5.78
C LYS A 45 11.49 6.77 -5.96
N ARG A 46 11.93 7.97 -6.39
CA ARG A 46 11.05 9.09 -6.70
C ARG A 46 10.23 8.85 -7.97
N ILE A 47 10.69 8.10 -8.96
CA ILE A 47 9.98 7.91 -10.24
C ILE A 47 9.17 6.61 -10.24
N CYS A 48 9.77 5.49 -9.83
CA CYS A 48 9.18 4.16 -9.96
C CYS A 48 8.60 3.61 -8.64
N GLY A 49 8.77 4.32 -7.52
CA GLY A 49 8.38 3.82 -6.20
C GLY A 49 9.12 2.53 -5.86
N ASP A 50 8.41 1.57 -5.25
CA ASP A 50 8.94 0.22 -4.97
C ASP A 50 8.83 -0.73 -6.19
N ASN A 51 8.11 -0.36 -7.26
CA ASN A 51 7.87 -1.17 -8.46
C ASN A 51 9.04 -1.17 -9.47
N THR A 52 10.27 -1.14 -8.96
CA THR A 52 11.47 -0.86 -9.76
C THR A 52 11.89 -1.96 -10.74
N TYR A 53 11.18 -3.09 -10.76
CA TYR A 53 11.48 -4.26 -11.59
C TYR A 53 10.40 -4.56 -12.65
N VAL A 54 9.32 -3.79 -12.68
CA VAL A 54 8.21 -4.01 -13.60
C VAL A 54 8.36 -3.08 -14.80
N ASN A 55 8.77 -3.66 -15.93
CA ASN A 55 8.94 -2.99 -17.21
C ASN A 55 7.98 -3.57 -18.26
N GLU A 56 8.04 -3.05 -19.48
CA GLU A 56 7.18 -3.47 -20.60
C GLU A 56 7.30 -4.97 -20.95
N ALA A 57 8.44 -5.61 -20.63
CA ALA A 57 8.67 -7.02 -20.92
C ALA A 57 8.04 -7.96 -19.88
N VAL A 58 7.59 -7.44 -18.74
CA VAL A 58 6.96 -8.25 -17.71
C VAL A 58 5.58 -8.68 -18.18
N LYS A 59 5.39 -10.00 -18.33
CA LYS A 59 4.12 -10.58 -18.77
C LYS A 59 3.15 -10.73 -17.61
N GLU A 60 1.87 -10.78 -17.98
CA GLU A 60 0.80 -11.28 -17.13
C GLU A 60 1.02 -12.76 -16.83
N TYR A 61 0.65 -13.17 -15.62
CA TYR A 61 0.53 -14.59 -15.26
C TYR A 61 -0.63 -14.80 -14.29
N SER A 62 -1.18 -16.00 -14.28
CA SER A 62 -2.13 -16.48 -13.27
C SER A 62 -1.53 -17.60 -12.44
N TYR A 63 -2.03 -17.78 -11.23
CA TYR A 63 -1.63 -18.87 -10.33
C TYR A 63 -2.78 -19.22 -9.39
N ASP A 64 -2.74 -20.44 -8.85
CA ASP A 64 -3.62 -20.86 -7.77
C ASP A 64 -3.14 -20.24 -6.45
N TYR A 65 -4.04 -19.57 -5.75
CA TYR A 65 -3.85 -19.08 -4.40
C TYR A 65 -4.87 -19.76 -3.48
N LYS A 66 -4.48 -20.90 -2.89
CA LYS A 66 -5.31 -21.65 -1.95
C LYS A 66 -6.67 -22.05 -2.54
N GLY A 67 -6.68 -22.51 -3.80
CA GLY A 67 -7.90 -22.87 -4.52
C GLY A 67 -8.61 -21.70 -5.23
N CYS A 68 -8.11 -20.46 -5.07
CA CYS A 68 -8.64 -19.29 -5.76
C CYS A 68 -7.76 -18.88 -6.94
N VAL A 69 -8.38 -18.37 -8.00
CA VAL A 69 -7.64 -17.85 -9.16
C VAL A 69 -7.07 -16.47 -8.83
N ALA A 70 -5.75 -16.31 -9.00
CA ALA A 70 -5.06 -15.04 -8.86
C ALA A 70 -4.45 -14.58 -10.18
N TYR A 71 -4.83 -13.39 -10.64
CA TYR A 71 -4.24 -12.72 -11.81
C TYR A 71 -3.23 -11.67 -11.39
N SER A 72 -2.03 -11.74 -11.95
CA SER A 72 -0.94 -10.79 -11.72
C SER A 72 -0.65 -10.00 -13.00
N ILE A 73 -1.33 -8.86 -13.15
CA ILE A 73 -1.46 -8.16 -14.42
C ILE A 73 -0.54 -6.92 -14.46
N PRO A 74 0.42 -6.84 -15.40
CA PRO A 74 1.18 -5.61 -15.61
C PRO A 74 0.26 -4.54 -16.20
N ILE A 75 0.30 -3.33 -15.65
CA ILE A 75 -0.44 -2.18 -16.19
C ILE A 75 0.50 -1.02 -16.46
N PHE A 76 0.52 -0.57 -17.72
CA PHE A 76 1.49 0.42 -18.16
C PHE A 76 1.12 1.84 -17.73
N LYS A 77 2.09 2.55 -17.15
CA LYS A 77 1.95 3.91 -16.64
C LYS A 77 3.05 4.79 -17.21
N TYR A 78 2.66 5.72 -18.09
CA TYR A 78 3.60 6.64 -18.72
C TYR A 78 3.99 7.80 -17.80
N ILE A 79 3.06 8.31 -16.99
CA ILE A 79 3.30 9.44 -16.10
C ILE A 79 3.42 8.94 -14.65
N PRO A 80 4.63 8.93 -14.05
CA PRO A 80 4.83 8.68 -12.64
C PRO A 80 3.90 9.52 -11.76
N HIS A 81 3.36 8.93 -10.70
CA HIS A 81 2.46 9.61 -9.72
C HIS A 81 1.14 10.16 -10.22
N GLY A 82 0.88 10.17 -11.54
CA GLY A 82 -0.39 10.59 -12.14
C GLY A 82 -1.42 9.46 -12.25
N SER A 83 -2.50 9.72 -12.99
CA SER A 83 -3.48 8.71 -13.39
C SER A 83 -2.95 7.80 -14.51
N PHE A 84 -3.55 6.63 -14.65
CA PHE A 84 -3.35 5.80 -15.84
C PHE A 84 -4.12 6.37 -17.03
N ALA A 85 -3.59 6.17 -18.24
CA ALA A 85 -4.26 6.58 -19.46
C ALA A 85 -5.61 5.85 -19.62
N LYS A 86 -6.61 6.56 -20.17
CA LYS A 86 -7.97 6.04 -20.38
C LYS A 86 -7.96 4.74 -21.19
N ALA A 87 -7.24 4.73 -22.31
CA ALA A 87 -7.12 3.56 -23.19
C ALA A 87 -6.51 2.34 -22.49
N THR A 88 -5.50 2.56 -21.62
CA THR A 88 -4.93 1.48 -20.81
C THR A 88 -5.97 0.89 -19.86
N LEU A 89 -6.72 1.74 -19.15
CA LEU A 89 -7.76 1.28 -18.25
C LEU A 89 -8.91 0.57 -18.99
N ASP A 90 -9.32 1.08 -20.15
CA ASP A 90 -10.38 0.48 -20.99
C ASP A 90 -9.97 -0.93 -21.47
N SER A 91 -8.74 -1.08 -21.97
CA SER A 91 -8.19 -2.37 -22.41
C SER A 91 -8.08 -3.38 -21.25
N GLN A 92 -7.58 -2.93 -20.09
CA GLN A 92 -7.45 -3.78 -18.90
C GLN A 92 -8.80 -4.21 -18.34
N ALA A 93 -9.80 -3.33 -18.35
CA ALA A 93 -11.15 -3.67 -17.92
C ALA A 93 -11.82 -4.69 -18.86
N LYS A 94 -11.67 -4.52 -20.19
CA LYS A 94 -12.17 -5.49 -21.17
C LYS A 94 -11.55 -6.88 -20.96
N SER A 95 -10.22 -6.93 -20.88
CA SER A 95 -9.47 -8.17 -20.60
C SER A 95 -9.93 -8.85 -19.31
N LEU A 96 -10.16 -8.06 -18.24
CA LEU A 96 -10.61 -8.61 -16.97
C LEU A 96 -12.02 -9.22 -17.05
N VAL A 97 -12.96 -8.57 -17.74
CA VAL A 97 -14.32 -9.10 -17.95
C VAL A 97 -14.26 -10.40 -18.77
N GLU A 98 -13.40 -10.48 -19.78
CA GLU A 98 -13.19 -11.72 -20.55
C GLU A 98 -12.64 -12.85 -19.68
N LYS A 99 -11.69 -12.55 -18.78
CA LYS A 99 -11.16 -13.53 -17.82
C LYS A 99 -12.24 -14.07 -16.89
N PHE A 100 -13.09 -13.20 -16.33
CA PHE A 100 -14.20 -13.63 -15.48
C PHE A 100 -15.16 -14.56 -16.23
N LYS A 101 -15.48 -14.25 -17.49
CA LYS A 101 -16.30 -15.13 -18.34
C LYS A 101 -15.67 -16.50 -18.56
N LEU A 102 -14.36 -16.56 -18.81
CA LEU A 102 -13.64 -17.82 -19.06
C LEU A 102 -13.68 -18.79 -17.86
N ILE A 103 -13.77 -18.26 -16.65
CA ILE A 103 -13.87 -19.05 -15.42
C ILE A 103 -15.30 -19.10 -14.86
N ASN A 104 -16.30 -18.64 -15.63
CA ASN A 104 -17.71 -18.54 -15.21
C ASN A 104 -17.93 -17.77 -13.89
N PHE A 105 -17.07 -16.79 -13.60
CA PHE A 105 -17.14 -16.01 -12.37
C PHE A 105 -18.02 -14.77 -12.55
N THR A 106 -18.99 -14.58 -11.66
CA THR A 106 -19.82 -13.38 -11.59
C THR A 106 -19.74 -12.80 -10.17
N PRO A 107 -19.08 -11.65 -9.95
CA PRO A 107 -18.90 -11.11 -8.61
C PRO A 107 -20.20 -10.52 -8.06
N ASP A 108 -20.54 -10.85 -6.82
CA ASP A 108 -21.52 -10.10 -6.00
C ASP A 108 -20.92 -8.83 -5.38
N ALA A 109 -19.59 -8.81 -5.23
CA ALA A 109 -18.85 -7.67 -4.72
C ALA A 109 -17.53 -7.47 -5.46
N ILE A 110 -17.14 -6.22 -5.66
CA ILE A 110 -15.86 -5.81 -6.25
C ILE A 110 -15.17 -4.90 -5.24
N ILE A 111 -14.14 -5.42 -4.58
CA ILE A 111 -13.46 -4.74 -3.48
C ILE A 111 -12.04 -4.39 -3.90
N GLY A 112 -11.70 -3.11 -3.76
CA GLY A 112 -10.42 -2.55 -4.16
C GLY A 112 -9.58 -2.06 -2.99
N HIS A 113 -8.26 -2.11 -3.15
CA HIS A 113 -7.30 -1.39 -2.31
C HIS A 113 -6.54 -0.37 -3.15
N PHE A 114 -6.22 0.78 -2.55
CA PHE A 114 -5.60 1.94 -3.21
C PHE A 114 -6.46 2.55 -4.31
N CYS A 115 -6.42 3.87 -4.50
CA CYS A 115 -7.33 4.51 -5.44
C CYS A 115 -6.98 4.26 -6.93
N ASN A 116 -5.71 4.00 -7.25
CA ASN A 116 -5.18 4.03 -8.61
C ASN A 116 -4.33 2.78 -8.91
N PRO A 117 -4.67 1.95 -9.93
CA PRO A 117 -5.69 2.14 -10.96
C PRO A 117 -7.12 1.78 -10.55
N THR A 118 -7.32 1.31 -9.32
CA THR A 118 -8.48 0.52 -8.89
C THR A 118 -9.84 1.17 -9.16
N ILE A 119 -10.05 2.44 -8.79
CA ILE A 119 -11.32 3.15 -9.09
C ILE A 119 -11.58 3.17 -10.60
N GLY A 120 -10.53 3.45 -11.37
CA GLY A 120 -10.61 3.52 -12.82
C GLY A 120 -11.04 2.19 -13.44
N ILE A 121 -10.56 1.06 -12.91
CA ILE A 121 -10.96 -0.28 -13.34
C ILE A 121 -12.39 -0.60 -12.90
N ILE A 122 -12.72 -0.39 -11.62
CA ILE A 122 -14.06 -0.64 -11.07
C ILE A 122 -15.14 0.05 -11.91
N ASN A 123 -14.95 1.34 -12.21
CA ASN A 123 -15.92 2.12 -12.98
C ASN A 123 -16.16 1.59 -14.40
N ARG A 124 -15.22 0.83 -14.96
CA ARG A 124 -15.32 0.26 -16.31
C ARG A 124 -15.92 -1.14 -16.32
N ILE A 125 -15.68 -1.93 -15.28
CA ILE A 125 -16.20 -3.29 -15.19
C ILE A 125 -17.59 -3.34 -14.54
N LYS A 126 -17.92 -2.38 -13.67
CA LYS A 126 -19.20 -2.30 -12.96
C LYS A 126 -20.43 -2.34 -13.89
N PRO A 127 -20.45 -1.71 -15.09
CA PRO A 127 -21.55 -1.85 -16.03
C PRO A 127 -21.81 -3.29 -16.49
N SER A 128 -20.80 -4.17 -16.49
CA SER A 128 -20.96 -5.60 -16.79
C SER A 128 -21.53 -6.40 -15.60
N PHE A 129 -21.50 -5.82 -14.40
CA PHE A 129 -21.94 -6.43 -13.15
C PHE A 129 -22.81 -5.44 -12.33
N PRO A 130 -23.97 -5.02 -12.86
CA PRO A 130 -24.78 -3.95 -12.27
C PRO A 130 -25.28 -4.25 -10.86
N MET A 131 -25.39 -5.53 -10.48
CA MET A 131 -25.79 -5.96 -9.14
C MET A 131 -24.63 -5.94 -8.12
N ALA A 132 -23.38 -6.02 -8.57
CA ALA A 132 -22.22 -6.19 -7.69
C ALA A 132 -21.94 -4.96 -6.81
N LYS A 133 -21.86 -5.08 -5.48
CA LYS A 133 -21.50 -3.93 -4.65
C LYS A 133 -20.02 -3.59 -4.76
N THR A 134 -19.69 -2.30 -4.80
CA THR A 134 -18.32 -1.82 -4.98
C THR A 134 -17.81 -1.14 -3.73
N ALA A 135 -16.60 -1.49 -3.31
CA ALA A 135 -15.95 -0.84 -2.19
C ALA A 135 -14.49 -0.56 -2.49
N ILE A 136 -13.95 0.51 -1.92
CA ILE A 136 -12.52 0.78 -1.96
C ILE A 136 -11.97 1.15 -0.60
N VAL A 137 -10.88 0.49 -0.19
CA VAL A 137 -10.14 0.85 1.02
C VAL A 137 -9.00 1.78 0.63
N LEU A 138 -9.05 3.02 1.12
CA LEU A 138 -8.04 4.04 0.87
C LEU A 138 -6.84 3.85 1.80
N HIS A 139 -5.66 3.84 1.18
CA HIS A 139 -4.38 3.87 1.89
C HIS A 139 -3.71 5.23 1.79
N GLU A 140 -4.21 6.10 0.92
CA GLU A 140 -3.66 7.38 0.57
C GLU A 140 -4.52 8.53 1.11
N GLY A 141 -3.86 9.62 1.51
CA GLY A 141 -4.53 10.87 1.87
C GLY A 141 -4.97 11.70 0.67
N SER A 142 -5.64 12.81 0.96
CA SER A 142 -6.27 13.73 0.01
C SER A 142 -5.29 14.29 -1.01
N GLY A 143 -4.05 14.58 -0.61
CA GLY A 143 -3.01 15.07 -1.52
C GLY A 143 -2.69 14.11 -2.67
N THR A 144 -2.76 12.79 -2.43
CA THR A 144 -2.57 11.80 -3.49
C THR A 144 -3.78 11.73 -4.41
N ILE A 145 -5.00 11.79 -3.86
CA ILE A 145 -6.24 11.84 -4.64
C ILE A 145 -6.25 13.06 -5.56
N LYS A 146 -5.97 14.26 -5.02
CA LYS A 146 -5.86 15.51 -5.79
C LYS A 146 -4.80 15.42 -6.89
N ARG A 147 -3.66 14.77 -6.63
CA ARG A 147 -2.62 14.59 -7.66
C ARG A 147 -3.05 13.66 -8.80
N ILE A 148 -3.73 12.56 -8.46
CA ILE A 148 -4.09 11.52 -9.43
C ILE A 148 -5.32 11.93 -10.26
N PHE A 149 -6.37 12.39 -9.58
CA PHE A 149 -7.67 12.67 -10.22
C PHE A 149 -7.91 14.16 -10.44
N LYS A 150 -7.04 15.04 -9.91
CA LYS A 150 -7.16 16.49 -10.04
C LYS A 150 -8.54 16.96 -9.56
N GLU A 151 -9.20 17.82 -10.33
CA GLU A 151 -10.55 18.32 -10.07
C GLU A 151 -11.62 17.21 -10.00
N ASN A 152 -11.35 16.03 -10.57
CA ASN A 152 -12.29 14.90 -10.57
C ASN A 152 -12.17 14.01 -9.33
N GLY A 153 -11.37 14.39 -8.32
CA GLY A 153 -11.15 13.58 -7.11
C GLY A 153 -12.45 13.19 -6.39
N GLU A 154 -13.33 14.16 -6.13
CA GLU A 154 -14.60 13.90 -5.46
C GLU A 154 -15.51 12.97 -6.29
N LYS A 155 -15.60 13.22 -7.61
CA LYS A 155 -16.37 12.38 -8.53
C LYS A 155 -15.84 10.94 -8.58
N ALA A 156 -14.52 10.77 -8.57
CA ALA A 156 -13.88 9.46 -8.55
C ALA A 156 -14.17 8.73 -7.24
N LEU A 157 -14.07 9.40 -6.09
CA LEU A 157 -14.38 8.80 -4.79
C LEU A 157 -15.86 8.40 -4.70
N ASN A 158 -16.78 9.25 -5.14
CA ASN A 158 -18.21 8.98 -5.12
C ASN A 158 -18.71 8.02 -6.22
N SER A 159 -17.82 7.44 -7.01
CA SER A 159 -18.20 6.48 -8.07
C SER A 159 -18.33 5.03 -7.59
N VAL A 160 -17.93 4.75 -6.34
CA VAL A 160 -18.10 3.44 -5.69
C VAL A 160 -19.15 3.53 -4.58
N ASP A 161 -19.77 2.38 -4.26
CA ASP A 161 -20.87 2.30 -3.28
C ASP A 161 -20.39 2.53 -1.83
N ALA A 162 -19.14 2.15 -1.52
CA ALA A 162 -18.55 2.35 -0.19
C ALA A 162 -17.05 2.72 -0.23
N ILE A 163 -16.63 3.53 0.75
CA ILE A 163 -15.22 3.86 1.02
C ILE A 163 -14.83 3.39 2.42
N GLY A 164 -13.80 2.55 2.46
CA GLY A 164 -13.11 2.13 3.66
C GLY A 164 -11.87 3.00 3.92
N PHE A 165 -11.56 3.25 5.19
CA PHE A 165 -10.37 3.99 5.60
C PHE A 165 -9.47 3.17 6.49
N ARG A 166 -8.17 3.07 6.15
CA ARG A 166 -7.22 2.29 6.95
C ARG A 166 -6.80 2.92 8.29
N SER A 167 -7.10 4.21 8.48
CA SER A 167 -6.81 4.95 9.71
C SER A 167 -7.73 6.15 9.85
N VAL A 168 -7.93 6.59 11.10
CA VAL A 168 -8.74 7.79 11.42
C VAL A 168 -8.12 9.04 10.78
N ALA A 169 -6.79 9.14 10.75
CA ALA A 169 -6.09 10.26 10.12
C ALA A 169 -6.40 10.38 8.62
N ILE A 170 -6.41 9.25 7.89
CA ILE A 170 -6.76 9.25 6.46
C ILE A 170 -8.24 9.60 6.28
N LYS A 171 -9.14 9.05 7.11
CA LYS A 171 -10.56 9.41 7.08
C LYS A 171 -10.74 10.92 7.24
N SER A 172 -10.18 11.49 8.31
CA SER A 172 -10.26 12.92 8.61
C SER A 172 -9.73 13.77 7.45
N ASP A 173 -8.53 13.46 6.95
CA ASP A 173 -7.93 14.19 5.82
C ASP A 173 -8.82 14.14 4.57
N ILE A 174 -9.35 12.98 4.20
CA ILE A 174 -10.22 12.85 3.04
C ILE A 174 -11.54 13.60 3.23
N THR A 175 -12.23 13.42 4.37
CA THR A 175 -13.55 14.04 4.61
C THR A 175 -13.47 15.55 4.78
N SER A 176 -12.33 16.09 5.21
CA SER A 176 -12.11 17.56 5.25
C SER A 176 -11.84 18.16 3.86
N ASN A 177 -11.51 17.34 2.86
CA ASN A 177 -11.12 17.80 1.52
C ASN A 177 -12.10 17.42 0.40
N PHE A 178 -13.02 16.48 0.66
CA PHE A 178 -13.98 15.98 -0.33
C PHE A 178 -15.32 15.68 0.34
N ASN A 179 -16.42 16.00 -0.35
CA ASN A 179 -17.77 15.68 0.11
C ASN A 179 -18.15 14.26 -0.35
N LEU A 180 -18.12 13.30 0.58
CA LEU A 180 -18.43 11.90 0.30
C LEU A 180 -19.91 11.58 0.55
N ARG A 181 -20.57 11.01 -0.46
CA ARG A 181 -22.00 10.63 -0.44
C ARG A 181 -22.22 9.14 -0.28
N ASN A 182 -21.16 8.34 -0.40
CA ASN A 182 -21.20 6.89 -0.28
C ASN A 182 -21.15 6.43 1.18
N HIS A 183 -21.37 5.13 1.37
CA HIS A 183 -21.20 4.53 2.69
C HIS A 183 -19.73 4.58 3.11
N GLN A 184 -19.45 4.90 4.38
CA GLN A 184 -18.10 5.07 4.89
C GLN A 184 -17.85 4.13 6.08
N PHE A 185 -16.73 3.43 6.07
CA PHE A 185 -16.36 2.51 7.15
C PHE A 185 -14.87 2.55 7.50
N MET A 186 -14.53 2.11 8.70
CA MET A 186 -13.13 1.92 9.11
C MET A 186 -12.68 0.51 8.77
N CYS A 187 -11.51 0.40 8.16
CA CYS A 187 -10.85 -0.87 7.82
C CYS A 187 -9.41 -0.82 8.33
N TYR A 188 -9.24 -0.83 9.67
CA TYR A 188 -7.93 -0.69 10.30
C TYR A 188 -6.96 -1.73 9.76
N SER A 189 -5.69 -1.32 9.59
CA SER A 189 -4.63 -2.27 9.30
C SER A 189 -4.47 -3.19 10.53
N GLY A 190 -4.95 -4.43 10.42
CA GLY A 190 -4.86 -5.41 11.49
C GLY A 190 -3.43 -5.91 11.71
N VAL A 191 -3.23 -6.60 12.82
CA VAL A 191 -2.06 -7.43 13.11
C VAL A 191 -2.52 -8.89 13.06
N ALA A 192 -1.69 -9.79 12.53
CA ALA A 192 -2.06 -11.20 12.49
C ALA A 192 -2.27 -11.73 13.92
N ALA A 193 -3.32 -12.54 14.11
CA ALA A 193 -3.67 -13.11 15.42
C ALA A 193 -2.50 -13.85 16.08
N SER A 194 -1.64 -14.48 15.29
CA SER A 194 -0.42 -15.15 15.76
C SER A 194 0.64 -14.25 16.41
N PHE A 195 0.47 -12.91 16.38
CA PHE A 195 1.26 -12.00 17.21
C PHE A 195 0.60 -11.74 18.58
N MET A 196 -0.72 -11.84 18.65
CA MET A 196 -1.49 -11.67 19.90
C MET A 196 -1.52 -12.96 20.72
N GLU A 197 -1.45 -14.12 20.07
CA GLU A 197 -1.49 -15.45 20.69
C GLU A 197 -0.13 -15.90 21.24
N ARG A 198 0.93 -15.09 21.13
CA ARG A 198 2.25 -15.47 21.67
C ARG A 198 2.26 -15.33 23.18
N GLU A 199 2.76 -16.35 23.85
CA GLU A 199 3.19 -16.20 25.23
C GLU A 199 4.28 -15.12 25.30
N TYR A 200 4.06 -14.16 26.18
CA TYR A 200 5.04 -13.13 26.51
C TYR A 200 5.12 -13.01 28.02
N ASN A 201 6.31 -12.71 28.51
CA ASN A 201 6.48 -12.32 29.90
C ASN A 201 6.11 -10.84 30.01
N GLU A 202 5.13 -10.54 30.87
CA GLU A 202 4.80 -9.16 31.17
C GLU A 202 6.02 -8.48 31.80
N LYS A 203 6.39 -7.32 31.26
CA LYS A 203 7.51 -6.57 31.78
C LYS A 203 7.11 -5.93 33.10
N VAL A 204 7.81 -6.28 34.18
CA VAL A 204 7.73 -5.53 35.44
C VAL A 204 8.46 -4.21 35.24
N TRP A 205 7.72 -3.11 35.32
CA TRP A 205 8.28 -1.77 35.24
C TRP A 205 8.85 -1.39 36.61
N THR A 206 10.16 -1.19 36.67
CA THR A 206 10.87 -0.67 37.86
C THR A 206 11.13 0.83 37.70
N ALA A 207 11.65 1.46 38.77
CA ALA A 207 12.09 2.85 38.71
C ALA A 207 13.43 3.04 37.96
N ASP A 208 14.07 1.95 37.52
CA ASP A 208 15.36 1.99 36.84
C ASP A 208 15.24 2.59 35.44
N SER A 209 16.28 3.31 35.00
CA SER A 209 16.35 3.85 33.64
C SER A 209 16.23 2.75 32.58
N ILE A 210 15.46 3.01 31.53
CA ILE A 210 15.36 2.12 30.36
C ILE A 210 16.67 2.23 29.57
N LYS A 211 17.37 1.09 29.39
CA LYS A 211 18.67 1.05 28.71
C LYS A 211 18.65 0.52 27.29
N ASN A 212 17.58 -0.14 26.85
CA ASN A 212 17.56 -0.84 25.57
C ASN A 212 16.40 -0.35 24.71
N PHE A 213 16.74 0.24 23.57
CA PHE A 213 15.78 0.79 22.61
C PHE A 213 15.92 0.08 21.26
N MET A 214 14.82 0.02 20.52
CA MET A 214 14.78 -0.63 19.23
C MET A 214 13.92 0.12 18.23
N PHE A 215 14.42 0.27 17.01
CA PHE A 215 13.65 0.68 15.85
C PHE A 215 13.49 -0.51 14.91
N VAL A 216 12.24 -0.83 14.52
CA VAL A 216 11.95 -1.89 13.56
C VAL A 216 11.29 -1.31 12.32
N GLY A 217 12.00 -1.32 11.19
CA GLY A 217 11.47 -0.88 9.91
C GLY A 217 12.52 -0.54 8.85
N ARG A 218 12.06 -0.33 7.62
CA ARG A 218 12.88 0.27 6.54
C ARG A 218 13.37 1.65 6.98
N MET A 219 14.66 1.95 6.79
CA MET A 219 15.25 3.25 7.15
C MET A 219 14.99 4.30 6.05
N SER A 220 13.72 4.64 5.89
CA SER A 220 13.25 5.64 4.91
C SER A 220 13.09 7.01 5.56
N MET A 221 13.39 8.08 4.81
CA MET A 221 13.36 9.46 5.31
C MET A 221 12.04 9.86 6.01
N TYR A 222 10.89 9.42 5.47
CA TYR A 222 9.58 9.75 6.04
C TYR A 222 9.29 9.07 7.40
N LYS A 223 10.12 8.11 7.81
CA LYS A 223 10.03 7.48 9.15
C LYS A 223 10.93 8.17 10.18
N HIS A 224 11.72 9.14 9.75
CA HIS A 224 12.60 9.94 10.60
C HIS A 224 13.46 9.12 11.59
N PRO A 225 14.11 8.00 11.20
CA PRO A 225 14.89 7.19 12.14
C PRO A 225 16.03 7.97 12.82
N GLN A 226 16.56 9.01 12.17
CA GLN A 226 17.60 9.88 12.71
C GLN A 226 17.16 10.72 13.92
N ALA A 227 15.85 10.93 14.11
CA ALA A 227 15.35 11.68 15.26
C ALA A 227 15.40 10.86 16.57
N ILE A 228 15.45 9.53 16.46
CA ILE A 228 15.47 8.62 17.60
C ILE A 228 16.76 8.75 18.42
N PRO A 229 17.98 8.60 17.85
CA PRO A 229 19.21 8.76 18.62
C PRO A 229 19.34 10.16 19.24
N GLU A 230 18.93 11.21 18.52
CA GLU A 230 18.92 12.58 19.07
C GLU A 230 18.00 12.69 20.30
N ALA A 231 16.79 12.15 20.22
CA ALA A 231 15.84 12.18 21.33
C ALA A 231 16.32 11.36 22.52
N LEU A 232 16.88 10.17 22.28
CA LEU A 232 17.39 9.31 23.34
C LEU A 232 18.60 9.95 24.02
N HIS A 233 19.54 10.54 23.28
CA HIS A 233 20.67 11.24 23.87
C HIS A 233 20.24 12.41 24.77
N LYS A 234 19.20 13.17 24.39
CA LYS A 234 18.69 14.28 25.23
C LYS A 234 18.14 13.81 26.58
N VAL A 235 17.58 12.60 26.65
CA VAL A 235 16.95 12.06 27.86
C VAL A 235 17.90 11.19 28.66
N TYR A 236 18.62 10.30 27.98
CA TYR A 236 19.46 9.24 28.56
C TYR A 236 20.95 9.46 28.33
N GLY A 237 21.41 10.55 27.71
CA GLY A 237 22.83 10.74 27.37
C GLY A 237 23.79 10.88 28.55
N LYS A 238 23.28 10.89 29.79
CA LYS A 238 24.07 10.80 31.02
C LYS A 238 24.19 9.36 31.56
N ASP A 239 23.34 8.45 31.07
CA ASP A 239 23.28 7.04 31.42
C ASP A 239 23.76 6.20 30.21
N ASP A 240 24.21 4.97 30.47
CA ASP A 240 24.47 4.02 29.39
C ASP A 240 23.16 3.47 28.81
N PHE A 241 22.99 3.58 27.50
CA PHE A 241 21.90 2.95 26.76
C PHE A 241 22.36 2.40 25.41
N SER A 242 21.55 1.54 24.80
CA SER A 242 21.75 0.98 23.47
C SER A 242 20.53 1.23 22.58
N LEU A 243 20.77 1.44 21.29
CA LEU A 243 19.72 1.57 20.27
C LEU A 243 19.98 0.59 19.11
N THR A 244 19.09 -0.38 18.94
CA THR A 244 19.18 -1.36 17.84
C THR A 244 18.25 -0.98 16.68
N PHE A 245 18.79 -0.92 15.46
CA PHE A 245 18.01 -0.75 14.24
C PHE A 245 17.84 -2.08 13.50
N ILE A 246 16.60 -2.55 13.35
CA ILE A 246 16.25 -3.77 12.61
C ILE A 246 15.47 -3.40 11.35
N GLY A 247 16.05 -3.67 10.18
CA GLY A 247 15.35 -3.50 8.91
C GLY A 247 16.29 -3.29 7.73
N LYS A 248 15.74 -2.76 6.63
CA LYS A 248 16.49 -2.54 5.39
C LYS A 248 17.14 -1.14 5.40
N LYS A 249 18.44 -1.09 5.11
CA LYS A 249 19.18 0.15 4.85
C LYS A 249 18.60 0.83 3.60
N GLU A 250 18.20 2.08 3.74
CA GLU A 250 17.71 2.92 2.64
C GLU A 250 18.21 4.37 2.80
N ALA A 251 17.56 5.34 2.17
CA ALA A 251 18.02 6.73 2.10
C ALA A 251 18.26 7.41 3.46
N ALA A 252 17.63 6.96 4.55
CA ALA A 252 17.86 7.52 5.88
C ALA A 252 18.95 6.80 6.67
N TYR A 253 19.57 5.74 6.13
CA TYR A 253 20.61 4.99 6.83
C TYR A 253 21.81 5.88 7.18
N GLN A 254 22.44 6.51 6.19
CA GLN A 254 23.63 7.34 6.42
C GLN A 254 23.32 8.53 7.35
N PRO A 255 22.25 9.33 7.12
CA PRO A 255 21.91 10.40 8.06
C PRO A 255 21.64 9.92 9.48
N THR A 256 21.13 8.70 9.66
CA THR A 256 20.92 8.13 11.00
C THR A 256 22.25 7.73 11.63
N GLN A 257 23.14 7.12 10.86
CA GLN A 257 24.48 6.74 11.32
C GLN A 257 25.30 7.96 11.74
N ASP A 258 25.29 9.03 10.94
CA ASP A 258 26.01 10.27 11.26
C ASP A 258 25.54 10.88 12.60
N VAL A 259 24.25 10.77 12.91
CA VAL A 259 23.69 11.22 14.20
C VAL A 259 24.08 10.28 15.35
N CYS A 260 24.12 8.97 15.12
CA CYS A 260 24.59 8.01 16.14
C CYS A 260 26.07 8.27 16.47
N ASP A 261 26.91 8.41 15.45
CA ASP A 261 28.35 8.68 15.59
C ASP A 261 28.59 10.01 16.34
N LYS A 262 27.80 11.05 16.04
CA LYS A 262 27.85 12.34 16.76
C LYS A 262 27.59 12.21 18.26
N TYR A 263 26.71 11.28 18.66
CA TYR A 263 26.29 11.11 20.05
C TYR A 263 26.95 9.90 20.74
N GLY A 264 27.82 9.17 20.04
CA GLY A 264 28.49 7.97 20.56
C GLY A 264 27.54 6.81 20.88
N ILE A 265 26.48 6.65 20.08
CA ILE A 265 25.43 5.61 20.24
C ILE A 265 25.69 4.42 19.32
#